data_AF-A0A0K1PCC6-F1
#
_entry.id   AF-A0A0K1PCC6-F1
#
_cell.length_a   1.000
_cell.length_b   1.000
_cell.length_c   1.000
_cell.angle_alpha   90.00
_cell.angle_beta   90.00
_cell.angle_gamma   90.00
#
_symmetry.space_group_name_H-M   'P 1'
#
loop_
_entity.id
_entity.type
_entity.pdbx_description
1 polymer ?
#
loop_
_entity_poly.entity_id
_entity_poly.type
_entity_poly.pdbx_seq_one_letter_code
_entity_poly.pdbx_strand_id
1 'polypeptide(L)'
;MDFTSSEAYGVPIVSARMRNALGNPPGVRFLNARIEGQDESDRYFVLLIESTVECVDESHSEFEQFTVDDPVRPDKAGQFKAFFKLVLDKAKASASGRPIFRLARFDLAIIVNADVKRAIEEARVVGAEIEEV
;
A
#
# COMPACT_ATOMS: atom_id res chain seq x y z
N MET A 1 -4.63 -15.70 7.79
CA MET A 1 -4.42 -14.24 7.63
C MET A 1 -4.19 -13.96 6.16
N ASP A 2 -4.90 -13.01 5.55
CA ASP A 2 -4.84 -12.76 4.10
C ASP A 2 -3.96 -11.57 3.71
N PHE A 3 -3.69 -10.67 4.65
CA PHE A 3 -2.82 -9.52 4.47
C PHE A 3 -2.06 -9.25 5.77
N THR A 4 -0.79 -8.90 5.64
CA THR A 4 0.04 -8.29 6.69
C THR A 4 1.12 -7.45 6.03
N SER A 5 1.64 -6.44 6.71
CA SER A 5 2.71 -5.59 6.21
C SER A 5 3.63 -5.20 7.35
N SER A 6 4.94 -5.16 7.10
CA SER A 6 5.89 -4.63 8.08
C SER A 6 5.75 -3.11 8.14
N GLU A 7 5.58 -2.53 9.32
CA GLU A 7 5.55 -1.07 9.48
C GLU A 7 6.90 -0.41 9.11
N ALA A 8 8.02 -1.12 9.28
CA ALA A 8 9.35 -0.58 9.03
C ALA A 8 9.65 -0.33 7.54
N TYR A 9 9.18 -1.21 6.65
CA TYR A 9 9.53 -1.19 5.23
C TYR A 9 8.32 -1.26 4.28
N GLY A 10 7.10 -1.40 4.82
CA GLY A 10 5.87 -1.46 4.04
C GLY A 10 5.76 -2.67 3.12
N VAL A 11 6.53 -3.74 3.33
CA VAL A 11 6.51 -4.94 2.48
C VAL A 11 5.27 -5.78 2.80
N PRO A 12 4.28 -5.88 1.90
CA PRO A 12 3.05 -6.58 2.18
C PRO A 12 3.19 -8.06 1.81
N ILE A 13 2.76 -8.93 2.71
CA ILE A 13 2.59 -10.36 2.48
C ILE A 13 1.10 -10.65 2.37
N VAL A 14 0.73 -11.34 1.30
CA VAL A 14 -0.66 -11.65 0.97
C VAL A 14 -0.88 -13.15 0.77
N SER A 15 -2.06 -13.64 1.14
CA SER A 15 -2.45 -15.02 0.84
C SER A 15 -2.84 -15.20 -0.63
N ALA A 16 -3.02 -16.45 -1.05
CA ALA A 16 -3.63 -16.77 -2.34
C ALA A 16 -5.02 -16.15 -2.54
N ARG A 17 -5.82 -16.01 -1.47
CA ARG A 17 -7.15 -15.38 -1.54
C ARG A 17 -7.04 -13.91 -1.89
N MET A 18 -6.20 -13.17 -1.16
CA MET A 18 -5.96 -11.74 -1.45
C MET A 18 -5.34 -11.55 -2.84
N ARG A 19 -4.37 -12.38 -3.23
CA ARG A 19 -3.82 -12.36 -4.60
C ARG A 19 -4.91 -12.54 -5.67
N ASN A 20 -5.80 -13.50 -5.49
CA ASN A 20 -6.88 -13.74 -6.46
C ASN A 20 -7.87 -12.57 -6.51
N ALA A 21 -8.15 -11.94 -5.37
CA ALA A 21 -9.01 -10.75 -5.30
C ALA A 21 -8.38 -9.53 -6.01
N LEU A 22 -7.07 -9.34 -5.84
CA LEU A 22 -6.31 -8.29 -6.53
C LEU A 22 -6.21 -8.54 -8.04
N GLY A 23 -6.17 -9.81 -8.46
CA GLY A 23 -5.96 -10.19 -9.85
C GLY A 23 -4.51 -9.91 -10.29
N ASN A 24 -4.32 -9.41 -11.51
CA ASN A 24 -3.01 -9.00 -12.04
C ASN A 24 -3.07 -7.59 -12.67
N PRO A 25 -3.34 -6.54 -11.88
CA PRO A 25 -3.39 -5.19 -12.40
C PRO A 25 -2.01 -4.71 -12.86
N PRO A 26 -1.94 -3.76 -13.80
CA PRO A 26 -0.66 -3.20 -14.26
C PRO A 26 0.19 -2.66 -13.11
N GLY A 27 1.48 -3.01 -13.09
CA GLY A 27 2.42 -2.56 -12.06
C GLY A 27 2.32 -3.33 -10.73
N VAL A 28 1.60 -4.45 -10.70
CA VAL A 28 1.58 -5.39 -9.56
C VAL A 28 2.21 -6.71 -9.94
N ARG A 29 3.08 -7.22 -9.05
CA ARG A 29 3.67 -8.56 -9.14
C ARG A 29 3.56 -9.29 -7.81
N PHE A 30 3.61 -10.61 -7.88
CA PHE A 30 3.56 -11.50 -6.73
C PHE A 30 4.80 -12.40 -6.75
N LEU A 31 5.60 -12.36 -5.69
CA LEU A 31 6.72 -13.29 -5.50
C LEU A 31 6.31 -14.35 -4.48
N ASN A 32 6.59 -15.62 -4.74
CA ASN A 32 6.31 -16.67 -3.76
C ASN A 32 7.07 -16.42 -2.46
N ALA A 33 6.36 -16.51 -1.34
CA ALA A 33 6.94 -16.44 -0.01
C ALA A 33 6.66 -17.77 0.72
N ARG A 34 7.69 -18.32 1.36
CA ARG A 34 7.54 -19.43 2.31
C ARG A 34 7.60 -18.83 3.72
N ILE A 35 6.58 -19.10 4.52
CA ILE A 35 6.53 -18.68 5.91
C ILE A 35 6.98 -19.86 6.77
N GLU A 36 8.01 -19.66 7.59
CA GLU A 36 8.47 -20.68 8.52
C GLU A 36 7.37 -21.01 9.54
N GLY A 37 7.15 -22.30 9.80
CA GLY A 37 6.14 -22.77 10.75
C GLY A 37 4.69 -22.72 10.25
N GLN A 38 4.44 -22.36 8.99
CA GLN A 38 3.14 -22.51 8.32
C GLN A 38 3.13 -23.77 7.44
N ASP A 39 1.96 -24.36 7.27
CA ASP A 39 1.77 -25.52 6.39
C ASP A 39 2.05 -25.15 4.93
N GLU A 40 2.68 -26.04 4.18
CA GLU A 40 3.01 -25.81 2.76
C GLU A 40 1.76 -25.68 1.86
N SER A 41 0.59 -26.11 2.33
CA SER A 41 -0.67 -25.89 1.62
C SER A 41 -1.07 -24.41 1.57
N ASP A 42 -0.60 -23.60 2.52
CA ASP A 42 -0.86 -22.17 2.54
C ASP A 42 0.17 -21.43 1.68
N ARG A 43 -0.30 -20.93 0.53
CA ARG A 43 0.53 -20.16 -0.41
C ARG A 43 0.46 -18.67 -0.07
N TYR A 44 1.61 -18.11 0.26
CA TYR A 44 1.81 -16.68 0.50
C TYR A 44 2.66 -16.05 -0.59
N PHE A 45 2.46 -14.74 -0.75
CA PHE A 45 3.16 -13.96 -1.76
C PHE A 45 3.61 -12.61 -1.19
N VAL A 46 4.81 -12.17 -1.55
CA VAL A 46 5.19 -10.77 -1.43
C VAL A 46 4.44 -9.99 -2.51
N LEU A 47 3.65 -9.00 -2.11
CA LEU A 47 2.95 -8.08 -3.00
C LEU A 47 3.88 -6.93 -3.40
N LEU A 48 4.33 -6.94 -4.65
CA LEU A 48 5.13 -5.85 -5.21
C LEU A 48 4.22 -4.90 -5.98
N ILE A 49 4.27 -3.62 -5.61
CA ILE A 49 3.57 -2.53 -6.27
C ILE A 49 4.65 -1.57 -6.78
N GLU A 50 4.89 -1.57 -8.09
CA GLU A 50 5.92 -0.75 -8.73
C GLU A 50 5.41 0.67 -9.04
N SER A 51 4.09 0.81 -8.98
CA SER A 51 3.38 2.04 -9.25
C SER A 51 3.49 3.02 -8.11
N THR A 52 4.07 4.19 -8.37
CA THR A 52 4.08 5.32 -7.43
C THR A 52 3.38 6.51 -8.07
N VAL A 53 2.50 7.17 -7.33
CA VAL A 53 1.72 8.33 -7.81
C VAL A 53 1.84 9.48 -6.82
N GLU A 54 2.15 10.67 -7.32
CA GLU A 54 2.16 11.91 -6.56
C GLU A 54 0.77 12.57 -6.61
N CYS A 55 -0.09 12.18 -5.68
CA CYS A 55 -1.47 12.67 -5.61
C CYS A 55 -1.92 13.08 -4.21
N VAL A 56 -0.99 13.34 -3.29
CA VAL A 56 -1.33 13.91 -1.98
C VAL A 56 -1.73 15.38 -2.17
N ASP A 57 -2.88 15.77 -1.62
CA ASP A 57 -3.27 17.17 -1.50
C ASP A 57 -2.68 17.73 -0.21
N GLU A 58 -1.47 18.28 -0.30
CA GLU A 58 -0.75 18.81 0.86
C GLU A 58 -1.45 20.03 1.50
N SER A 59 -2.32 20.72 0.77
CA SER A 59 -3.09 21.86 1.29
C SER A 59 -4.23 21.45 2.22
N HIS A 60 -4.77 20.24 2.06
CA HIS A 60 -5.91 19.73 2.83
C HIS A 60 -5.57 18.53 3.74
N SER A 61 -4.36 18.01 3.61
CA SER A 61 -3.81 16.93 4.44
C SER A 61 -3.12 17.47 5.70
N GLU A 62 -3.11 16.68 6.76
CA GLU A 62 -2.37 16.93 7.99
C GLU A 62 -1.32 15.84 8.16
N PHE A 63 -0.03 16.21 8.16
CA PHE A 63 1.08 15.25 8.11
C PHE A 63 2.34 15.78 8.81
N GLU A 64 3.25 14.86 9.15
CA GLU A 64 4.63 15.16 9.52
C GLU A 64 5.57 14.82 8.36
N GLN A 65 6.68 15.54 8.26
CA GLN A 65 7.78 15.22 7.36
C GLN A 65 9.07 14.99 8.14
N PHE A 66 9.96 14.19 7.56
CA PHE A 66 11.33 14.11 8.06
C PHE A 66 12.04 15.45 7.79
N THR A 67 12.70 15.98 8.83
CA THR A 67 13.54 17.16 8.71
C THR A 67 14.94 16.77 8.23
N VAL A 68 15.69 17.75 7.72
CA VAL A 68 17.09 17.54 7.32
C VAL A 68 17.97 17.11 8.51
N ASP A 69 17.62 17.60 9.71
CA ASP A 69 18.32 17.31 10.96
C ASP A 69 17.65 16.17 11.77
N ASP A 70 16.85 15.30 11.13
CA ASP A 70 16.23 14.17 11.84
C ASP A 70 17.33 13.24 12.40
N PRO A 71 17.28 12.90 13.71
CA PRO A 71 18.37 12.18 14.36
C PRO A 71 18.50 10.71 13.92
N VAL A 72 17.46 10.15 13.29
CA VAL A 72 17.41 8.74 12.88
C VAL A 72 17.43 8.60 11.36
N ARG A 73 16.67 9.45 10.65
CA ARG A 73 16.41 9.33 9.21
C ARG A 73 16.62 10.64 8.44
N PRO A 74 17.82 11.26 8.49
CA PRO A 74 18.11 12.45 7.69
C PRO A 74 18.08 12.13 6.18
N ASP A 75 18.28 10.86 5.80
CA ASP A 75 18.17 10.36 4.42
C ASP A 75 16.75 10.48 3.83
N LYS A 76 15.73 10.60 4.69
CA LYS A 76 14.32 10.75 4.29
C LYS A 76 13.84 12.19 4.29
N ALA A 77 14.71 13.18 4.48
CA ALA A 77 14.30 14.58 4.55
C ALA A 77 13.36 14.99 3.39
N GLY A 78 12.23 15.62 3.71
CA GLY A 78 11.17 16.00 2.76
C GLY A 78 10.19 14.87 2.37
N GLN A 79 10.44 13.63 2.78
CA GLN A 79 9.44 12.56 2.70
C GLN A 79 8.42 12.71 3.83
N PHE A 80 7.21 12.19 3.59
CA PHE A 80 6.20 12.10 4.63
C PHE A 80 6.62 11.06 5.67
N LYS A 81 6.49 11.44 6.93
CA LYS A 81 6.77 10.59 8.08
C LYS A 81 5.51 9.90 8.58
N ALA A 82 4.42 10.65 8.68
CA ALA A 82 3.11 10.17 9.11
C ALA A 82 2.01 11.08 8.57
N PHE A 83 0.80 10.55 8.43
CA PHE A 83 -0.42 11.32 8.16
C PHE A 83 -1.36 11.21 9.36
N PHE A 84 -1.84 12.35 9.85
CA PHE A 84 -2.98 12.43 10.77
C PHE A 84 -4.30 12.53 10.01
N LYS A 85 -4.24 13.11 8.81
CA LYS A 85 -5.33 13.17 7.85
C LYS A 85 -4.75 13.13 6.44
N LEU A 86 -5.09 12.11 5.68
CA LEU A 86 -4.69 11.98 4.29
C LEU A 86 -5.84 12.43 3.38
N VAL A 87 -5.57 13.43 2.53
CA VAL A 87 -6.49 13.84 1.46
C VAL A 87 -5.77 13.68 0.14
N LEU A 88 -6.41 13.01 -0.82
CA LEU A 88 -5.85 12.82 -2.15
C LEU A 88 -6.47 13.80 -3.16
N ASP A 89 -5.63 14.36 -4.02
CA ASP A 89 -6.06 15.00 -5.26
C ASP A 89 -6.63 13.93 -6.20
N LYS A 90 -7.96 13.82 -6.23
CA LYS A 90 -8.69 12.83 -7.01
C LYS A 90 -8.45 12.95 -8.51
N ALA A 91 -8.14 14.15 -9.02
CA ALA A 91 -7.85 14.36 -10.43
C ALA A 91 -6.49 13.75 -10.79
N LYS A 92 -5.46 13.99 -9.98
CA LYS A 92 -4.13 13.36 -10.15
C LYS A 92 -4.19 11.85 -9.96
N ALA A 93 -4.89 11.37 -8.94
CA ALA A 93 -5.04 9.94 -8.69
C ALA A 93 -5.72 9.23 -9.88
N SER A 94 -6.82 9.80 -10.39
CA SER A 94 -7.55 9.22 -11.54
C SER A 94 -6.76 9.30 -12.85
N ALA A 95 -6.03 10.40 -13.08
CA ALA A 95 -5.19 10.57 -14.27
C ALA A 95 -4.06 9.54 -14.37
N SER A 96 -3.65 8.94 -13.25
CA SER A 96 -2.66 7.86 -13.25
C SER A 96 -3.15 6.59 -13.97
N GLY A 97 -4.46 6.38 -14.04
CA GLY A 97 -5.08 5.16 -14.57
C GLY A 97 -4.72 3.89 -13.81
N ARG A 98 -4.11 3.98 -12.61
CA ARG A 98 -3.63 2.83 -11.86
C ARG A 98 -4.64 2.42 -10.78
N PRO A 99 -5.14 1.17 -10.81
CA PRO A 99 -6.14 0.72 -9.84
C PRO A 99 -5.52 0.42 -8.45
N ILE A 100 -4.20 0.29 -8.38
CA ILE A 100 -3.43 0.08 -7.16
C ILE A 100 -2.04 0.73 -7.29
N PHE A 101 -1.62 1.49 -6.30
CA PHE A 101 -0.34 2.21 -6.30
C PHE A 101 0.13 2.61 -4.89
N ARG A 102 1.40 3.01 -4.78
CA ARG A 102 2.02 3.65 -3.61
C ARG A 102 1.97 5.17 -3.74
N LEU A 103 1.90 5.87 -2.61
CA LEU A 103 2.03 7.32 -2.58
C LEU A 103 3.49 7.73 -2.74
N ALA A 104 3.76 8.69 -3.63
CA ALA A 104 5.07 9.32 -3.70
C ALA A 104 5.42 9.94 -2.34
N ARG A 105 6.69 9.83 -1.93
CA ARG A 105 7.20 10.30 -0.63
C ARG A 105 6.56 9.63 0.60
N PHE A 106 5.74 8.59 0.42
CA PHE A 106 5.15 7.81 1.52
C PHE A 106 4.88 6.35 1.12
N ASP A 107 5.97 5.57 1.02
CA ASP A 107 5.93 4.21 0.47
C ASP A 107 5.14 3.21 1.33
N LEU A 108 4.69 3.58 2.54
CA LEU A 108 3.91 2.71 3.42
C LEU A 108 2.45 2.57 2.97
N ALA A 109 1.86 3.63 2.40
CA ALA A 109 0.46 3.60 1.98
C ALA A 109 0.27 2.83 0.66
N ILE A 110 -0.78 2.02 0.61
CA ILE A 110 -1.27 1.37 -0.62
C ILE A 110 -2.64 1.96 -0.92
N ILE A 111 -2.74 2.66 -2.03
CA ILE A 111 -4.01 3.22 -2.51
C ILE A 111 -4.61 2.25 -3.52
N VAL A 112 -5.90 1.97 -3.37
CA VAL A 112 -6.69 1.14 -4.27
C VAL A 112 -7.91 1.92 -4.76
N ASN A 113 -8.36 1.66 -5.98
CA ASN A 113 -9.61 2.22 -6.48
C ASN A 113 -10.82 1.42 -5.95
N ALA A 114 -12.03 1.94 -6.24
CA ALA A 114 -13.28 1.34 -5.78
C ALA A 114 -13.50 -0.11 -6.29
N ASP A 115 -13.03 -0.43 -7.50
CA ASP A 115 -13.18 -1.78 -8.06
C ASP A 115 -12.30 -2.80 -7.34
N VAL A 116 -11.05 -2.43 -7.03
CA VAL A 116 -10.14 -3.28 -6.25
C VAL A 116 -10.64 -3.41 -4.82
N LYS A 117 -11.10 -2.32 -4.18
CA LYS A 117 -11.74 -2.37 -2.85
C LYS A 117 -12.89 -3.37 -2.82
N ARG A 118 -13.82 -3.27 -3.79
CA ARG A 118 -14.96 -4.19 -3.91
C ARG A 118 -14.52 -5.64 -4.07
N ALA A 119 -13.54 -5.93 -4.92
CA ALA A 119 -13.04 -7.29 -5.12
C ALA A 119 -12.42 -7.87 -3.83
N ILE A 120 -11.71 -7.05 -3.06
CA ILE A 120 -11.14 -7.44 -1.76
C ILE A 120 -12.24 -7.74 -0.74
N GLU A 121 -13.26 -6.88 -0.65
CA GLU A 121 -14.40 -7.04 0.25
C GLU A 121 -15.25 -8.28 -0.10
N GLU A 122 -15.55 -8.50 -1.38
CA GLU A 122 -16.29 -9.66 -1.88
C GLU A 122 -15.56 -10.98 -1.59
N ALA A 123 -14.23 -10.97 -1.68
CA ALA A 123 -13.39 -12.13 -1.36
C ALA A 123 -13.34 -12.45 0.14
N ARG A 124 -13.86 -11.56 1.02
CA ARG A 124 -13.84 -11.71 2.48
C ARG A 124 -12.44 -12.01 3.02
N VAL A 125 -11.48 -11.19 2.59
CA VAL A 125 -10.12 -11.27 3.13
C VAL A 125 -10.10 -10.83 4.61
N VAL A 126 -9.15 -11.34 5.38
CA VAL A 126 -8.93 -10.94 6.78
C VAL A 126 -7.53 -10.34 6.98
N GLY A 127 -7.42 -9.38 7.90
CA GLY A 127 -6.14 -8.73 8.24
C GLY A 127 -5.78 -7.51 7.38
N ALA A 128 -6.64 -7.12 6.44
CA ALA A 128 -6.57 -5.83 5.76
C ALA A 128 -7.66 -4.91 6.31
N GLU A 129 -7.29 -3.68 6.64
CA GLU A 129 -8.22 -2.59 6.94
C GLU A 129 -8.17 -1.60 5.78
N ILE A 130 -9.34 -1.19 5.29
CA ILE A 130 -9.46 -0.24 4.18
C ILE A 130 -10.21 0.98 4.70
N GLU A 131 -9.57 2.14 4.63
CA GLU A 131 -10.14 3.44 4.95
C GLU A 131 -10.37 4.23 3.65
N GLU A 132 -11.46 5.00 3.61
CA GLU A 132 -11.74 5.91 2.50
C GLU A 132 -11.08 7.27 2.73
N VAL A 133 -10.43 7.80 1.68
CA VAL A 133 -9.65 9.06 1.70
C VAL A 133 -10.04 10.00 0.56
#